data_AF-A0A8C6ABU5-F1
#
_entry.id   AF-A0A8C6ABU5-F1
#
_cell.length_a   1.000
_cell.length_b   1.000
_cell.length_c   1.000
_cell.angle_alpha   90.00
_cell.angle_beta   90.00
_cell.angle_gamma   90.00
#
_symmetry.space_group_name_H-M   'P 1'
#
loop_
_entity.id
_entity.type
_entity.pdbx_description
1 polymer ?
#
loop_
_entity_poly.entity_id
_entity_poly.type
_entity_poly.pdbx_seq_one_letter_code
_entity_poly.pdbx_strand_id
1 'polypeptide(L)'
;MCFQIFLHFVRNRSTTAVGFLSVAVYRLPVLKTYMENTHQKKTLLGQRQNLPCIAPLLTTVEETVQIISAQVKGHIPEWLHGYLLRVGPGKFEFGK
;
A
#
# COMPACT_ATOMS: atom_id res chain seq x y z
N MET A 1 -17.67 -27.65 -17.08
CA MET A 1 -16.61 -27.25 -18.05
C MET A 1 -16.79 -25.82 -18.60
N CYS A 2 -18.02 -25.34 -18.87
CA CYS A 2 -18.24 -24.00 -19.47
C CYS A 2 -17.76 -22.80 -18.61
N PHE A 3 -17.78 -22.90 -17.28
CA PHE A 3 -17.42 -21.77 -16.40
C PHE A 3 -15.92 -21.43 -16.42
N GLN A 4 -15.04 -22.44 -16.55
CA GLN A 4 -13.60 -22.21 -16.66
C GLN A 4 -13.23 -21.52 -17.98
N ILE A 5 -13.91 -21.88 -19.07
CA ILE A 5 -13.69 -21.28 -20.39
C ILE A 5 -14.12 -19.82 -20.38
N PHE A 6 -15.27 -19.51 -19.75
CA PHE A 6 -15.76 -18.14 -19.58
C PHE A 6 -14.80 -17.27 -18.75
N LEU A 7 -14.29 -17.78 -17.62
CA LEU A 7 -13.29 -17.08 -16.80
C LEU A 7 -11.98 -16.83 -17.56
N HIS A 8 -11.52 -17.80 -18.35
CA HIS A 8 -10.29 -17.66 -19.13
C HIS A 8 -10.45 -16.64 -20.27
N PHE A 9 -11.63 -16.56 -20.87
CA PHE A 9 -11.97 -15.58 -21.90
C PHE A 9 -12.04 -14.15 -21.35
N VAL A 10 -12.64 -13.95 -20.17
CA VAL A 10 -12.73 -12.63 -19.51
C VAL A 10 -11.36 -12.16 -18.99
N ARG A 11 -10.50 -13.09 -18.52
CA ARG A 11 -9.12 -12.78 -18.07
C ARG A 11 -8.25 -12.17 -19.17
N ASN A 12 -8.52 -12.48 -20.44
CA ASN A 12 -7.71 -12.02 -21.58
C ASN A 12 -8.08 -10.61 -22.10
N ARG A 13 -9.19 -10.00 -21.65
CA ARG A 13 -9.82 -8.88 -22.40
C ARG A 13 -9.84 -7.51 -21.73
N SER A 14 -9.53 -7.32 -20.44
CA SER A 14 -9.39 -5.96 -19.86
C SER A 14 -8.96 -6.00 -18.39
N THR A 15 -7.85 -5.33 -18.07
CA THR A 15 -7.36 -5.09 -16.70
C THR A 15 -8.42 -4.46 -15.78
N THR A 16 -9.35 -3.66 -16.32
CA THR A 16 -10.42 -2.99 -15.57
C THR A 16 -11.61 -3.90 -15.22
N ALA A 17 -11.90 -4.93 -16.03
CA ALA A 17 -13.01 -5.85 -15.78
C ALA A 17 -12.71 -6.86 -14.66
N VAL A 18 -11.43 -7.09 -14.35
CA VAL A 18 -10.98 -8.01 -13.29
C VAL A 18 -11.45 -7.55 -11.90
N GLY A 19 -11.48 -6.23 -11.65
CA GLY A 19 -11.87 -5.66 -10.36
C GLY A 19 -13.35 -5.89 -10.02
N PHE A 20 -14.25 -5.65 -10.98
CA PHE A 20 -15.70 -5.80 -10.77
C PHE A 20 -16.12 -7.27 -10.67
N LEU A 21 -15.51 -8.15 -11.46
CA LEU A 21 -15.83 -9.59 -11.41
C LEU A 21 -15.38 -10.22 -10.09
N SER A 22 -14.26 -9.75 -9.52
CA SER A 22 -13.74 -10.21 -8.22
C SER A 22 -14.75 -10.01 -7.08
N VAL A 23 -15.41 -8.85 -7.03
CA VAL A 23 -16.40 -8.52 -5.99
C VAL A 23 -17.68 -9.37 -6.13
N ALA A 24 -18.15 -9.60 -7.36
CA ALA A 24 -19.35 -10.40 -7.61
C ALA A 24 -19.13 -11.89 -7.31
N VAL A 25 -17.95 -12.43 -7.64
CA VAL A 25 -17.57 -13.82 -7.37
C VAL A 25 -17.44 -14.09 -5.86
N TYR A 26 -16.98 -13.12 -5.07
CA TYR A 26 -16.85 -13.25 -3.61
C TYR A 26 -18.21 -13.33 -2.87
N ARG A 27 -19.30 -12.91 -3.51
CA ARG A 27 -20.66 -12.94 -2.93
C ARG A 27 -21.35 -14.29 -3.07
N LEU A 28 -20.83 -15.21 -3.88
CA LEU A 28 -21.36 -16.55 -4.05
C LEU A 28 -20.74 -17.50 -3.00
N PRO A 29 -21.51 -18.04 -2.04
CA PRO A 29 -20.98 -18.81 -0.90
C PRO A 29 -20.11 -20.01 -1.32
N VAL A 30 -20.46 -20.63 -2.44
CA VAL A 30 -19.78 -21.81 -2.99
C VAL A 30 -18.40 -21.47 -3.58
N LEU A 31 -18.19 -20.25 -4.08
CA LEU A 31 -16.89 -19.84 -4.63
C LEU A 31 -15.93 -19.34 -3.54
N LYS A 32 -16.45 -18.90 -2.39
CA LYS A 32 -15.64 -18.57 -1.21
C LYS A 32 -14.81 -19.77 -0.74
N THR A 33 -15.41 -20.96 -0.66
CA THR A 33 -14.71 -22.19 -0.25
C THR A 33 -13.71 -22.68 -1.30
N TYR A 34 -13.95 -22.43 -2.58
CA TYR A 34 -12.97 -22.73 -3.64
C TYR A 34 -11.78 -21.74 -3.66
N MET A 35 -12.01 -20.45 -3.38
CA MET A 35 -10.94 -19.45 -3.30
C MET A 35 -10.13 -19.51 -2.00
N GLU A 36 -10.74 -19.85 -0.86
CA GLU A 36 -10.00 -20.09 0.40
C GLU A 36 -8.99 -21.24 0.28
N ASN A 37 -9.28 -22.24 -0.57
CA ASN A 37 -8.38 -23.34 -0.87
C ASN A 37 -7.27 -23.00 -1.88
N THR A 38 -7.39 -21.86 -2.58
CA THR A 38 -6.39 -21.45 -3.57
C THR A 38 -5.28 -20.67 -2.88
N HIS A 39 -4.29 -21.41 -2.39
CA HIS A 39 -3.02 -20.90 -1.90
C HIS A 39 -3.17 -19.83 -0.80
N GLN A 40 -3.23 -20.29 0.45
CA GLN A 40 -2.22 -19.80 1.38
C GLN A 40 -0.85 -20.09 0.75
N LYS A 41 -0.42 -19.24 -0.20
CA LYS A 41 0.99 -19.06 -0.48
C LYS A 41 1.49 -18.54 0.85
N LYS A 42 1.90 -19.47 1.72
CA LYS A 42 2.70 -19.22 2.91
C LYS A 42 3.80 -18.34 2.36
N THR A 43 3.63 -17.03 2.51
CA THR A 43 4.66 -16.08 2.13
C THR A 43 5.83 -16.59 2.91
N LEU A 44 6.83 -17.11 2.21
CA LEU A 44 8.16 -17.24 2.76
C LEU A 44 8.54 -15.80 3.07
N LEU A 45 8.09 -15.34 4.24
CA LEU A 45 8.65 -14.21 4.94
C LEU A 45 10.02 -14.74 5.33
N GLY A 46 10.91 -14.80 4.34
CA GLY A 46 12.33 -14.92 4.62
C GLY A 46 12.60 -13.84 5.64
N GLN A 47 13.08 -14.22 6.81
CA GLN A 47 13.51 -13.28 7.82
C GLN A 47 14.59 -12.42 7.16
N ARG A 48 14.19 -11.29 6.58
CA ARG A 48 15.11 -10.29 6.06
C ARG A 48 15.67 -9.58 7.27
N GLN A 49 16.69 -10.19 7.85
CA GLN A 49 17.47 -9.63 8.94
C GLN A 49 18.20 -8.37 8.41
N ASN A 50 18.36 -7.34 9.24
CA ASN A 50 19.08 -6.09 8.93
C ASN A 50 18.41 -5.12 7.93
N LEU A 51 17.11 -5.23 7.65
CA LEU A 51 16.41 -4.13 6.96
C LEU A 51 16.22 -2.93 7.89
N PRO A 52 16.32 -1.69 7.38
CA PRO A 52 15.93 -0.51 8.13
C PRO A 52 14.50 -0.62 8.65
N CYS A 53 14.30 -0.28 9.92
CA CYS A 53 12.97 -0.23 10.51
C CYS A 53 12.18 0.92 9.88
N ILE A 54 11.00 0.63 9.33
CA ILE A 54 10.09 1.63 8.76
C ILE A 54 9.06 2.13 9.78
N ALA A 55 8.99 1.53 10.97
CA ALA A 55 8.00 1.92 11.98
C ALA A 55 8.02 3.44 12.27
N PRO A 56 9.18 4.13 12.37
CA PRO A 56 9.22 5.58 12.57
C PRO A 56 8.62 6.41 11.44
N LEU A 57 8.43 5.85 10.24
CA LEU A 57 7.75 6.53 9.12
C LEU A 57 6.22 6.37 9.20
N LEU A 58 5.75 5.42 10.02
CA LEU A 58 4.34 5.05 10.18
C LEU A 58 3.83 5.42 11.59
N THR A 59 4.51 6.34 12.27
CA THR A 59 4.10 6.87 13.56
C THR A 59 3.35 8.17 13.39
N THR A 60 2.30 8.35 14.21
CA THR A 60 1.65 9.66 14.34
C THR A 60 2.60 10.69 14.91
N VAL A 61 2.54 11.89 14.36
CA VAL A 61 3.26 13.07 14.83
C VAL A 61 2.28 14.22 15.05
N GLU A 62 2.54 15.05 16.06
CA GLU A 62 1.75 16.25 16.32
C GLU A 62 2.16 17.39 15.38
N GLU A 63 1.20 18.24 15.05
CA GLU A 63 1.46 19.41 14.23
C GLU A 63 2.34 20.42 14.97
N THR A 64 3.30 21.00 14.27
CA THR A 64 4.11 22.10 14.81
C THR A 64 3.73 23.41 14.11
N VAL A 65 3.16 24.34 14.87
CA VAL A 65 2.77 25.67 14.36
C VAL A 65 3.99 26.58 14.13
N GLN A 66 5.09 26.33 14.86
CA GLN A 66 6.30 27.16 14.79
C GLN A 66 7.33 26.59 13.81
N ILE A 67 8.05 27.48 13.14
CA ILE A 67 9.15 27.08 12.24
C ILE A 67 10.30 26.52 13.08
N ILE A 68 10.77 25.32 12.72
CA ILE A 68 11.94 24.68 13.33
C ILE A 68 13.17 25.00 12.48
N SER A 69 14.19 25.61 13.10
CA SER A 69 15.49 25.80 12.45
C SER A 69 16.24 24.46 12.39
N ALA A 70 16.75 24.10 11.21
CA ALA A 70 17.58 22.90 11.03
C ALA A 70 19.07 23.23 11.18
N GLN A 71 19.85 22.29 11.74
CA GLN A 71 21.31 22.38 11.73
C GLN A 71 21.84 22.13 10.32
N VAL A 72 22.56 23.11 9.76
CA VAL A 72 23.21 22.97 8.45
C VAL A 72 24.59 22.31 8.61
N LYS A 73 24.84 21.27 7.83
CA LYS A 73 26.17 20.68 7.65
C LYS A 73 26.62 20.92 6.20
N GLY A 74 27.77 21.57 6.00
CA GLY A 74 28.23 22.00 4.68
C GLY A 74 27.72 23.40 4.32
N HIS A 75 27.54 23.67 3.01
CA HIS A 75 27.14 24.98 2.49
C HIS A 75 25.86 24.86 1.65
N ILE A 76 24.86 25.71 1.93
CA ILE A 76 23.64 25.82 1.11
C ILE A 76 23.95 26.76 -0.06
N PRO A 77 23.72 26.36 -1.32
CA PRO A 77 23.97 27.23 -2.47
C PRO A 77 23.16 28.53 -2.39
N GLU A 78 23.80 29.66 -2.68
CA GLU A 78 23.18 31.01 -2.59
C GLU A 78 21.96 31.17 -3.52
N TRP A 79 21.94 30.46 -4.65
CA TRP A 79 20.82 30.49 -5.59
C TRP A 79 19.60 29.68 -5.11
N LEU A 80 19.74 28.85 -4.08
CA LEU A 80 18.65 28.01 -3.58
C LEU A 80 17.81 28.79 -2.56
N HIS A 81 16.85 29.57 -3.08
CA HIS A 81 15.95 30.38 -2.28
C HIS A 81 14.48 30.07 -2.63
N GLY A 82 13.80 29.30 -1.78
CA GLY A 82 12.41 28.89 -2.01
C GLY A 82 11.87 27.95 -0.93
N TYR A 83 10.68 27.39 -1.18
CA TYR A 83 9.99 26.48 -0.25
C TYR A 83 9.87 25.08 -0.84
N LEU A 84 10.26 24.06 -0.06
CA LEU A 84 10.00 22.65 -0.37
C LEU A 84 8.74 22.20 0.35
N LEU A 85 7.64 22.05 -0.39
CA LEU A 85 6.37 21.57 0.14
C LEU A 85 6.22 20.07 -0.14
N ARG A 86 5.95 19.28 0.89
CA ARG A 86 5.70 17.84 0.80
C ARG A 86 4.40 17.50 1.54
N VAL A 87 3.69 16.51 1.04
CA VAL A 87 2.48 15.98 1.67
C VAL A 87 2.67 14.50 2.01
N GLY A 88 2.02 14.06 3.09
CA GLY A 88 2.06 12.68 3.55
C GLY A 88 1.14 12.46 4.74
N PRO A 89 0.89 11.19 5.12
CA PRO A 89 0.14 10.88 6.34
C PRO A 89 0.95 11.29 7.57
N GLY A 90 0.33 12.05 8.48
CA GLY A 90 0.90 12.41 9.78
C GLY A 90 0.12 11.85 10.97
N LYS A 91 -1.08 11.31 10.74
CA LYS A 91 -1.96 10.71 11.75
C LYS A 91 -2.41 9.34 11.26
N PHE A 92 -2.10 8.29 12.00
CA PHE A 92 -2.34 6.90 11.62
C PHE A 92 -3.48 6.24 12.42
N GLU A 93 -3.85 6.83 13.55
CA GLU A 93 -4.91 6.35 14.41
C GLU A 93 -5.92 7.46 14.72
N PHE A 94 -7.19 7.07 14.82
CA PHE A 94 -8.28 7.93 15.26
C PHE A 94 -9.06 7.18 16.35
N GLY A 95 -9.21 7.76 17.54
CA GLY A 95 -9.93 7.14 18.65
C GLY A 95 -9.09 6.20 19.53
N LYS A 96 -9.74 5.21 20.14
CA LYS A 96 -9.14 4.06 20.85
C LYS A 96 -9.29 2.80 20.02
#